data_AF-A0A3Q4H7W9-F1
#
_entry.id   AF-A0A3Q4H7W9-F1
#
_cell.length_a   1.000
_cell.length_b   1.000
_cell.length_c   1.000
_cell.angle_alpha   90.00
_cell.angle_beta   90.00
_cell.angle_gamma   90.00
#
_symmetry.space_group_name_H-M   'P 1'
#
loop_
_entity.id
_entity.type
_entity.pdbx_description
1 polymer ?
#
loop_
_entity_poly.entity_id
_entity_poly.type
_entity_poly.pdbx_seq_one_letter_code
_entity_poly.pdbx_strand_id
1 'polypeptide(L)'
;MLRLSESSSASSESAGAAGGSKTAGGEDFVDKHRVQLIQRVSNIAPILDELQDKKVIEQEQYDKIRALPISQDRMRELYSGPLKASAASCKEIFYDSLLAHEIFLVEDLSKKGESPK
;
A
#
# COMPACT_ATOMS: atom_id res chain seq x y z
N MET A 1 -31.90 32.82 53.92
CA MET A 1 -30.75 32.88 54.85
C MET A 1 -29.73 31.82 54.44
N LEU A 2 -28.49 32.26 54.17
CA LEU A 2 -27.19 31.56 54.36
C LEU A 2 -26.94 30.23 53.60
N ARG A 3 -25.72 29.83 53.20
CA ARG A 3 -24.46 30.43 52.71
C ARG A 3 -23.58 29.20 52.33
N LEU A 4 -22.82 29.29 51.23
CA LEU A 4 -21.54 28.64 50.88
C LEU A 4 -21.21 27.18 51.33
N SER A 5 -20.78 26.36 50.37
CA SER A 5 -19.36 25.93 50.28
C SER A 5 -19.05 25.19 48.97
N GLU A 6 -17.96 25.59 48.32
CA GLU A 6 -17.33 24.96 47.16
C GLU A 6 -16.45 23.76 47.57
N SER A 7 -16.25 22.79 46.68
CA SER A 7 -14.97 22.11 46.54
C SER A 7 -14.76 21.61 45.12
N SER A 8 -13.72 22.18 44.53
CA SER A 8 -13.04 21.85 43.29
C SER A 8 -12.41 20.44 43.33
N SER A 9 -12.31 19.76 42.19
CA SER A 9 -11.05 19.73 41.41
C SER A 9 -11.10 18.76 40.25
N ALA A 10 -10.37 19.18 39.22
CA ALA A 10 -10.16 18.63 37.89
C ALA A 10 -9.90 17.12 37.78
N SER A 11 -10.29 16.55 36.63
CA SER A 11 -9.38 15.72 35.85
C SER A 11 -9.67 15.92 34.37
N SER A 12 -8.67 16.50 33.72
CA SER A 12 -8.50 16.60 32.28
C SER A 12 -8.24 15.22 31.69
N GLU A 13 -8.91 14.87 30.59
CA GLU A 13 -8.41 13.85 29.67
C GLU A 13 -8.22 14.52 28.31
N SER A 14 -7.00 15.03 28.19
CA SER A 14 -6.35 15.40 26.94
C SER A 14 -5.73 14.15 26.32
N ALA A 15 -5.53 14.23 25.01
CA ALA A 15 -4.73 13.34 24.16
C ALA A 15 -5.39 11.98 23.82
N GLY A 16 -5.51 11.60 22.57
CA GLY A 16 -5.14 12.29 21.34
C GLY A 16 -5.80 11.60 20.17
N ALA A 17 -6.10 12.38 19.14
CA ALA A 17 -6.20 11.83 17.81
C ALA A 17 -4.82 11.23 17.52
N ALA A 18 -4.71 9.92 17.63
CA ALA A 18 -3.64 9.18 16.99
C ALA A 18 -3.81 9.46 15.50
N GLY A 19 -3.21 10.57 15.05
CA GLY A 19 -2.76 10.70 13.69
C GLY A 19 -1.99 9.42 13.45
N GLY A 20 -2.60 8.53 12.65
CA GLY A 20 -1.91 7.36 12.17
C GLY A 20 -0.62 7.89 11.58
N SER A 21 0.49 7.66 12.27
CA SER A 21 1.79 7.73 11.67
C SER A 21 1.64 6.86 10.44
N LYS A 22 1.52 7.49 9.28
CA LYS A 22 1.85 6.90 8.00
C LYS A 22 3.24 6.33 8.24
N THR A 23 3.29 5.04 8.57
CA THR A 23 4.45 4.23 8.29
C THR A 23 4.74 4.55 6.84
N ALA A 24 5.87 5.20 6.57
CA ALA A 24 6.37 5.35 5.22
C ALA A 24 6.69 3.93 4.74
N GLY A 25 5.64 3.23 4.35
CA GLY A 25 5.50 1.80 4.17
C GLY A 25 5.12 1.50 2.73
N GLY A 26 5.10 0.23 2.37
CA GLY A 26 4.94 -0.26 1.00
C GLY A 26 3.86 0.44 0.17
N GLU A 27 2.76 0.92 0.75
CA GLU A 27 1.78 1.75 0.05
C GLU A 27 2.40 2.98 -0.64
N ASP A 28 3.16 3.79 0.09
CA ASP A 28 3.75 5.02 -0.45
C ASP A 28 4.74 4.69 -1.57
N PHE A 29 5.48 3.58 -1.44
CA PHE A 29 6.38 3.07 -2.48
C PHE A 29 5.59 2.68 -3.74
N VAL A 30 4.53 1.89 -3.58
CA VAL A 30 3.69 1.39 -4.68
C VAL A 30 3.05 2.53 -5.46
N ASP A 31 2.59 3.57 -4.78
CA ASP A 31 1.99 4.74 -5.41
C ASP A 31 3.05 5.63 -6.09
N LYS A 32 4.15 5.93 -5.39
CA LYS A 32 5.24 6.77 -5.90
C LYS A 32 5.91 6.19 -7.15
N HIS A 33 6.07 4.87 -7.19
CA HIS A 33 6.81 4.17 -8.24
C HIS A 33 5.92 3.49 -9.28
N ARG A 34 4.61 3.82 -9.31
CA ARG A 34 3.62 3.20 -10.21
C ARG A 34 4.08 3.10 -11.67
N VAL A 35 4.62 4.19 -12.24
CA VAL A 35 5.04 4.21 -13.65
C VAL A 35 6.19 3.23 -13.88
N GLN A 36 7.19 3.24 -13.01
CA GLN A 36 8.35 2.36 -13.11
C GLN A 36 7.95 0.89 -12.90
N LEU A 37 7.07 0.61 -11.95
CA LEU A 37 6.56 -0.73 -11.68
C LEU A 37 5.77 -1.26 -12.88
N ILE A 38 4.90 -0.45 -13.50
CA ILE A 38 4.19 -0.84 -14.73
C ILE A 38 5.15 -1.18 -15.87
N GLN A 39 6.23 -0.42 -16.01
CA GLN A 39 7.16 -0.59 -17.14
C GLN A 39 8.17 -1.72 -16.94
N ARG A 40 8.55 -2.02 -15.70
CA ARG A 40 9.74 -2.82 -15.41
C ARG A 40 9.47 -4.15 -14.72
N VAL A 41 8.30 -4.33 -14.09
CA VAL A 41 7.91 -5.64 -13.56
C VAL A 41 7.73 -6.60 -14.73
N SER A 42 8.45 -7.71 -14.68
CA SER A 42 8.45 -8.72 -15.74
C SER A 42 7.91 -10.06 -15.23
N ASN A 43 8.17 -10.39 -13.97
CA ASN A 43 7.78 -11.62 -13.30
C ASN A 43 6.44 -11.46 -12.56
N ILE A 44 5.38 -11.11 -13.29
CA ILE A 44 4.09 -10.77 -12.68
C ILE A 44 3.26 -11.99 -12.25
N ALA A 45 3.48 -13.17 -12.85
CA ALA A 45 2.69 -14.36 -12.53
C ALA A 45 2.70 -14.72 -11.03
N PRO A 46 3.86 -14.90 -10.38
CA PRO A 46 3.89 -15.22 -8.95
C PRO A 46 3.38 -14.08 -8.06
N ILE A 47 3.47 -12.83 -8.53
CA ILE A 47 2.87 -11.69 -7.82
C ILE A 47 1.35 -11.81 -7.82
N LEU A 48 0.73 -12.12 -8.97
CA LEU A 48 -0.72 -12.33 -9.03
C LEU A 48 -1.16 -13.53 -8.18
N ASP A 49 -0.39 -14.61 -8.17
CA ASP A 49 -0.66 -15.80 -7.36
C ASP A 49 -0.70 -15.42 -5.87
N GLU A 50 0.29 -14.69 -5.37
CA GLU A 50 0.31 -14.21 -3.98
C GLU A 50 -0.85 -13.27 -3.64
N LEU A 51 -1.17 -12.34 -4.56
CA LEU A 51 -2.29 -11.42 -4.35
C LEU A 51 -3.62 -12.16 -4.27
N GLN A 52 -3.78 -13.24 -5.05
CA GLN A 52 -4.98 -14.06 -5.00
C GLN A 52 -5.04 -14.89 -3.71
N ASP A 53 -3.94 -15.53 -3.33
CA ASP A 53 -3.84 -16.34 -2.11
C ASP A 53 -4.14 -15.51 -0.86
N LYS A 54 -3.61 -14.28 -0.82
CA LYS A 54 -3.81 -13.31 0.27
C LYS A 54 -5.12 -12.53 0.16
N LYS A 55 -6.02 -12.89 -0.77
CA LYS A 55 -7.35 -12.29 -0.94
C LYS A 55 -7.34 -10.78 -1.24
N VAL A 56 -6.29 -10.29 -1.91
CA VAL A 56 -6.24 -8.93 -2.46
C VAL A 56 -7.02 -8.85 -3.77
N ILE A 57 -7.02 -9.94 -4.54
CA ILE A 57 -7.79 -10.06 -5.79
C ILE A 57 -8.64 -11.33 -5.77
N GLU A 58 -9.83 -11.23 -6.36
CA GLU A 58 -10.73 -12.37 -6.56
C GLU A 58 -10.32 -13.17 -7.80
N GLN A 59 -10.78 -14.42 -7.90
CA GLN A 59 -10.48 -15.31 -9.03
C GLN A 59 -10.79 -14.68 -10.39
N GLU A 60 -11.93 -14.00 -10.53
CA GLU A 60 -12.31 -13.33 -11.77
C GLU A 60 -11.30 -12.24 -12.17
N GLN A 61 -10.82 -11.46 -11.21
CA GLN A 61 -9.84 -10.41 -11.45
C GLN A 61 -8.47 -11.01 -11.80
N TYR A 62 -8.07 -12.07 -11.10
CA TYR A 62 -6.86 -12.83 -11.41
C TYR A 62 -6.88 -13.34 -12.86
N ASP A 63 -7.95 -14.03 -13.26
CA ASP A 63 -8.07 -14.62 -14.60
C ASP A 63 -8.06 -13.54 -15.68
N LYS A 64 -8.80 -12.44 -15.46
CA LYS A 64 -8.83 -11.30 -16.39
C LYS A 64 -7.44 -10.71 -16.58
N ILE A 65 -6.71 -10.44 -15.50
CA ILE A 65 -5.39 -9.83 -15.56
C ILE A 65 -4.41 -10.83 -16.21
N ARG A 66 -4.39 -12.09 -15.76
CA ARG A 66 -3.48 -13.13 -16.27
C ARG A 66 -3.65 -13.40 -17.77
N ALA A 67 -4.86 -13.26 -18.30
CA ALA A 67 -5.15 -13.43 -19.72
C ALA A 67 -4.53 -12.35 -20.62
N LEU A 68 -4.14 -11.19 -20.09
CA LEU A 68 -3.51 -10.15 -20.90
C LEU A 68 -2.15 -10.63 -21.42
N PRO A 69 -1.76 -10.27 -22.66
CA PRO A 69 -0.60 -10.88 -23.32
C PRO A 69 0.75 -10.32 -22.83
N ILE A 70 0.79 -9.07 -22.38
CA ILE A 70 2.03 -8.39 -22.00
C ILE A 70 2.01 -7.95 -20.53
N SER A 71 3.15 -8.10 -19.85
CA SER A 71 3.29 -7.79 -18.42
C SER A 71 2.93 -6.35 -18.09
N GLN A 72 3.20 -5.39 -18.98
CA GLN A 72 2.85 -3.98 -18.77
C GLN A 72 1.34 -3.75 -18.73
N ASP A 73 0.57 -4.44 -19.58
CA ASP A 73 -0.89 -4.33 -19.57
C ASP A 73 -1.46 -5.01 -18.33
N ARG A 74 -0.87 -6.14 -17.90
CA ARG A 74 -1.24 -6.80 -16.65
C ARG A 74 -1.05 -5.88 -15.44
N MET A 75 0.12 -5.24 -15.33
CA MET A 75 0.40 -4.28 -14.27
C MET A 75 -0.52 -3.07 -14.35
N ARG A 76 -0.80 -2.56 -15.57
CA ARG A 76 -1.72 -1.44 -15.76
C ARG A 76 -3.12 -1.77 -15.27
N GLU A 77 -3.64 -2.95 -15.61
CA GLU A 77 -4.95 -3.44 -15.19
C GLU A 77 -5.01 -3.65 -13.67
N LEU A 78 -3.95 -4.23 -13.09
CA LEU A 78 -3.82 -4.41 -11.64
C LEU A 78 -3.89 -3.05 -10.88
N TYR A 79 -3.22 -2.03 -11.41
CA TYR A 79 -3.27 -0.67 -10.87
C TYR A 79 -4.58 0.07 -11.11
N SER A 80 -5.27 -0.18 -12.24
CA SER A 80 -6.54 0.50 -12.54
C SER A 80 -7.75 -0.15 -11.87
N GLY A 81 -7.65 -1.43 -11.53
CA GLY A 81 -8.67 -2.20 -10.84
C GLY A 81 -8.30 -2.40 -9.37
N PRO A 82 -7.78 -3.59 -8.99
CA PRO A 82 -7.60 -3.97 -7.59
C PRO A 82 -6.89 -2.93 -6.72
N LEU A 83 -5.76 -2.37 -7.16
CA LEU A 83 -4.97 -1.46 -6.33
C LEU A 83 -5.49 -0.01 -6.31
N LYS A 84 -6.44 0.36 -7.19
CA LYS A 84 -6.92 1.74 -7.30
C LYS A 84 -7.75 2.17 -6.08
N ALA A 85 -8.59 1.26 -5.59
CA ALA A 85 -9.54 1.52 -4.51
C ALA A 85 -9.26 0.64 -3.27
N SER A 86 -8.10 -0.02 -3.23
CA SER A 86 -7.77 -0.94 -2.14
C SER A 86 -7.34 -0.21 -0.88
N ALA A 87 -7.55 -0.86 0.27
CA ALA A 87 -6.99 -0.42 1.54
C ALA A 87 -5.45 -0.41 1.49
N ALA A 88 -4.84 0.39 2.36
CA ALA A 88 -3.38 0.47 2.54
C ALA A 88 -2.74 -0.93 2.66
N SER A 89 -3.35 -1.83 3.43
CA SER A 89 -2.89 -3.21 3.62
C SER A 89 -2.78 -4.03 2.34
N CYS A 90 -3.63 -3.78 1.33
CA CYS A 90 -3.53 -4.46 0.05
C CYS A 90 -2.30 -4.01 -0.75
N LYS A 91 -1.96 -2.73 -0.67
CA LYS A 91 -0.75 -2.20 -1.31
C LYS A 91 0.51 -2.63 -0.57
N GLU A 92 0.47 -2.77 0.76
CA GLU A 92 1.55 -3.41 1.53
C GLU A 92 1.78 -4.85 1.07
N ILE A 93 0.72 -5.65 0.92
CA ILE A 93 0.84 -7.03 0.42
C ILE A 93 1.45 -7.05 -0.99
N PHE A 94 1.03 -6.15 -1.89
CA PHE A 94 1.61 -6.04 -3.21
C PHE A 94 3.10 -5.65 -3.15
N TYR A 95 3.47 -4.75 -2.25
CA TYR A 95 4.87 -4.40 -2.00
C TYR A 95 5.68 -5.60 -1.49
N ASP A 96 5.14 -6.40 -0.57
CA ASP A 96 5.79 -7.62 -0.10
C ASP A 96 6.02 -8.61 -1.25
N SER A 97 5.05 -8.77 -2.14
CA SER A 97 5.21 -9.62 -3.34
C SER A 97 6.26 -9.06 -4.31
N LEU A 98 6.39 -7.73 -4.42
CA LEU A 98 7.50 -7.11 -5.17
C LEU A 98 8.85 -7.41 -4.54
N LEU A 99 8.96 -7.38 -3.21
CA LEU A 99 10.20 -7.76 -2.52
C LEU A 99 10.55 -9.23 -2.73
N ALA A 100 9.56 -10.13 -2.79
CA ALA A 100 9.78 -11.55 -3.01
C ALA A 100 10.23 -11.88 -4.44
N HIS A 101 9.63 -11.24 -5.45
CA HIS A 101 9.77 -11.65 -6.85
C HIS A 101 10.54 -10.67 -7.74
N GLU A 102 10.71 -9.43 -7.29
CA GLU A 102 11.29 -8.31 -8.03
C GLU A 102 12.26 -7.50 -7.15
N ILE A 103 12.97 -8.15 -6.21
CA ILE A 103 13.83 -7.50 -5.19
C ILE A 103 14.81 -6.47 -5.79
N PHE A 104 15.47 -6.82 -6.90
CA PHE A 104 16.44 -5.93 -7.55
C PHE A 104 15.78 -4.66 -8.10
N LEU A 105 14.54 -4.77 -8.60
CA LEU A 105 13.78 -3.61 -9.05
C LEU A 105 13.38 -2.73 -7.86
N VAL A 106 12.94 -3.33 -6.76
CA VAL A 106 12.60 -2.58 -5.54
C VAL A 106 13.83 -1.83 -5.00
N GLU A 107 14.99 -2.47 -4.97
CA GLU A 107 16.24 -1.83 -4.56
C GLU A 107 16.65 -0.67 -5.48
N ASP A 108 16.57 -0.85 -6.80
CA ASP A 108 16.87 0.20 -7.80
C ASP A 108 15.97 1.42 -7.61
N LEU A 109 14.66 1.20 -7.42
CA LEU A 109 13.68 2.26 -7.27
C LEU A 109 13.79 2.97 -5.91
N SER A 110 14.17 2.25 -4.86
CA SER A 110 14.42 2.81 -3.53
C SER A 110 15.62 3.76 -3.54
N LYS A 111 16.73 3.38 -4.19
CA LYS A 111 17.94 4.21 -4.33
C LYS A 111 17.68 5.46 -5.17
N LYS A 112 16.83 5.36 -6.20
CA LYS A 112 16.51 6.49 -7.09
C LYS A 112 15.60 7.56 -6.45
N GLY A 113 15.03 7.26 -5.28
CA GLY A 113 14.34 8.24 -4.43
C GLY A 113 15.27 9.23 -3.71
N GLU A 114 16.56 8.92 -3.62
CA GLU A 114 17.62 9.79 -3.10
C GLU A 114 18.36 10.47 -4.26
N SER A 115 17.71 11.40 -4.95
CA SER A 115 18.46 12.41 -5.73
C SER A 115 18.71 13.61 -4.81
N PRO A 116 19.97 14.06 -4.61
CA PRO A 116 20.25 15.26 -3.82
C PRO A 116 19.56 16.44 -4.50
N LYS A 117 18.83 17.19 -3.67
CA LYS A 117 18.08 18.39 -4.04
C LYS A 117 19.00 19.54 -4.41
#